data_AF-A0AA39HLR2-F1
#
_entry.id   AF-A0AA39HLR2-F1
#
_cell.length_a   1.000
_cell.length_b   1.000
_cell.length_c   1.000
_cell.angle_alpha   90.00
_cell.angle_beta   90.00
_cell.angle_gamma   90.00
#
_symmetry.space_group_name_H-M   'P 1'
#
loop_
_entity.id
_entity.type
_entity.pdbx_description
1 polymer ?
#
loop_
_entity_poly.entity_id
_entity_poly.type
_entity_poly.pdbx_seq_one_letter_code
_entity_poly.pdbx_strand_id
1 'polypeptide(L)'
;MTVGTTRRERIQEILRRWEHNLKVKNDKDATVYNIPADLKELFLNDDNPPEAYFDIFMAALDLETPTTYLFKLTFEAFKECKEAGTLQNVDVSAELQNRVFNTLLDKSTPKENETRQDRNLPKIFNYFVSVFKFDQLDKPLEAHLEMFLSENDYSSAGSLLAFGPLHLLDTVSDVLTDVIVPLFIIRQQEQLSVYDKIIKKLIKVSKNGRVFVAFLDNCMEESDDRRKKLVACYGGMPKDGHEALRDPKKVMKAYIKELDLSKKDFPNYLNKEALDDLFYRFVLYHPRRGEKPELTPEQFEDHVRNAMLHGPTLPNLFVKKLRDCNLHREAMKWEEFVKKPQVVKAEHHTPYGLDGFTVQFVATETSNNIGRLTEVIEDLKTGTIVAMDCENQSTYAAGERKIALLQFAFDKKVFVVDTHSLGSNSDLNSAWKRFFEIFFGSGKHQVFGFGLDGDISNIGKTYAPLKDIQKKNVIKTERLIPQLEKQLPNSEFFKDLNPKIGLKDLYKKCFPDQPEMDKSEQMSCFDRRPLRKAQLDYAARDVIVLLKIFEKFKEEAARETFNKCMESIC
;
A
#
# COMPACT_ATOMS: atom_id res chain seq x y z
N MET A 1 54.48 10.10 33.71
CA MET A 1 54.42 9.72 32.28
C MET A 1 53.60 8.44 32.19
N THR A 2 52.29 8.57 32.09
CA THR A 2 51.40 7.43 31.80
C THR A 2 51.64 7.02 30.36
N VAL A 3 51.97 5.76 30.14
CA VAL A 3 52.11 5.17 28.80
C VAL A 3 50.79 5.41 28.07
N GLY A 4 50.82 6.24 27.01
CA GLY A 4 49.64 6.58 26.24
C GLY A 4 49.04 5.30 25.66
N THR A 5 47.77 5.05 25.94
CA THR A 5 47.01 3.98 25.31
C THR A 5 47.08 4.14 23.80
N THR A 6 47.39 3.06 23.09
CA THR A 6 47.47 3.06 21.64
C THR A 6 46.10 3.39 21.03
N ARG A 7 46.08 3.97 19.82
CA ARG A 7 44.84 4.26 19.07
C ARG A 7 43.89 3.05 19.04
N ARG A 8 44.45 1.87 18.79
CA ARG A 8 43.72 0.59 18.76
C ARG A 8 43.08 0.24 20.10
N GLU A 9 43.80 0.43 21.21
CA GLU A 9 43.26 0.18 22.56
C GLU A 9 42.13 1.16 22.91
N ARG A 10 42.27 2.44 22.53
CA ARG A 10 41.21 3.45 22.72
C ARG A 10 39.94 3.09 21.95
N ILE A 11 40.09 2.67 20.69
CA ILE A 11 38.97 2.19 19.85
C ILE A 11 38.31 0.98 20.49
N GLN A 12 39.09 -0.04 20.88
CA GLN A 12 38.54 -1.26 21.49
C GLN A 12 37.79 -0.98 22.79
N GLU A 13 38.28 -0.07 23.63
CA GLU A 13 37.62 0.32 24.87
C GLU A 13 36.27 0.99 24.62
N ILE A 14 36.22 1.94 23.66
CA ILE A 14 34.97 2.60 23.26
C ILE A 14 33.96 1.55 22.74
N LEU A 15 34.41 0.66 21.87
CA LEU A 15 33.57 -0.37 21.28
C LEU A 15 33.04 -1.38 22.29
N ARG A 16 33.87 -1.85 23.24
CA ARG A 16 33.44 -2.76 24.32
C ARG A 16 32.43 -2.11 25.26
N ARG A 17 32.65 -0.84 25.64
CA ARG A 17 31.68 -0.07 26.44
C ARG A 17 30.32 0.00 25.75
N TRP A 18 30.30 0.13 24.44
CA TRP A 18 29.07 0.19 23.66
C TRP A 18 28.39 -1.15 23.48
N GLU A 19 29.15 -2.19 23.16
CA GLU A 19 28.65 -3.56 23.13
C GLU A 19 27.99 -3.92 24.46
N HIS A 20 28.61 -3.57 25.59
CA HIS A 20 28.02 -3.75 26.91
C HIS A 20 26.71 -2.97 27.07
N ASN A 21 26.69 -1.67 26.72
CA ASN A 21 25.48 -0.86 26.81
C ASN A 21 24.32 -1.36 25.94
N LEU A 22 24.64 -1.91 24.76
CA LEU A 22 23.66 -2.51 23.84
C LEU A 22 23.12 -3.83 24.39
N LYS A 23 23.99 -4.69 24.96
CA LYS A 23 23.59 -5.96 25.61
C LYS A 23 22.70 -5.71 26.84
N VAL A 24 22.99 -4.68 27.64
CA VAL A 24 22.25 -4.37 28.88
C VAL A 24 20.84 -3.82 28.63
N LYS A 25 20.65 -3.03 27.58
CA LYS A 25 19.37 -2.33 27.37
C LYS A 25 18.28 -3.15 26.69
N ASN A 26 18.61 -4.30 26.09
CA ASN A 26 17.67 -5.25 25.47
C ASN A 26 16.62 -4.60 24.55
N ASP A 27 16.96 -3.45 23.95
CA ASP A 27 16.01 -2.58 23.30
C ASP A 27 16.10 -2.78 21.78
N LYS A 28 15.04 -3.32 21.19
CA LYS A 28 14.96 -3.63 19.76
C LYS A 28 14.78 -2.38 18.89
N ASP A 29 14.52 -1.21 19.49
CA ASP A 29 14.43 0.07 18.79
C ASP A 29 15.68 0.93 19.04
N ALA A 30 16.75 0.58 18.34
CA ALA A 30 18.02 1.30 18.35
C ALA A 30 18.00 2.65 17.60
N THR A 31 16.82 3.25 17.37
CA THR A 31 16.66 4.46 16.56
C THR A 31 16.82 5.77 17.35
N VAL A 32 16.95 5.69 18.68
CA VAL A 32 17.03 6.86 19.60
C VAL A 32 18.34 6.88 20.40
N TYR A 33 19.46 6.45 19.79
CA TYR A 33 20.76 6.66 20.39
C TYR A 33 21.41 7.89 19.78
N ASN A 34 21.67 8.90 20.62
CA ASN A 34 22.55 10.00 20.24
C ASN A 34 23.90 9.42 19.83
N ILE A 35 24.44 9.92 18.71
CA ILE A 35 25.81 9.59 18.29
C ILE A 35 26.74 9.89 19.47
N PRO A 36 27.40 8.89 20.04
CA PRO A 36 28.12 9.11 21.28
C PRO A 36 29.30 10.05 21.05
N ALA A 37 29.45 10.99 21.98
CA ALA A 37 30.45 12.04 21.92
C ALA A 37 31.87 11.47 21.73
N ASP A 38 32.16 10.33 22.37
CA ASP A 38 33.45 9.64 22.30
C ASP A 38 33.85 9.24 20.85
N LEU A 39 32.90 8.88 19.96
CA LEU A 39 33.23 8.58 18.56
C LEU A 39 33.51 9.84 17.75
N LYS A 40 32.72 10.90 17.98
CA LYS A 40 32.97 12.20 17.32
C LYS A 40 34.31 12.76 17.75
N GLU A 41 34.59 12.72 19.05
CA GLU A 41 35.87 13.15 19.61
C GLU A 41 37.03 12.35 18.97
N LEU A 42 36.86 11.05 18.75
CA LEU A 42 37.86 10.24 18.09
C LEU A 42 38.14 10.72 16.66
N PHE A 43 37.11 11.01 15.87
CA PHE A 43 37.31 11.56 14.52
C PHE A 43 37.89 12.98 14.52
N LEU A 44 37.51 13.82 15.49
CA LEU A 44 37.95 15.21 15.58
C LEU A 44 39.42 15.34 16.02
N ASN A 45 39.91 14.40 16.82
CA ASN A 45 41.25 14.40 17.37
C ASN A 45 42.24 13.52 16.58
N ASP A 46 41.81 12.96 15.45
CA ASP A 46 42.63 12.10 14.62
C ASP A 46 43.15 12.84 13.39
N ASP A 47 44.46 12.75 13.14
CA ASP A 47 45.11 13.42 12.01
C ASP A 47 44.71 12.80 10.66
N ASN A 48 44.15 11.57 10.66
CA ASN A 48 43.61 10.89 9.48
C ASN A 48 42.24 10.24 9.78
N PRO A 49 41.15 11.04 9.81
CA PRO A 49 39.81 10.57 10.14
C PRO A 49 39.29 9.42 9.26
N PRO A 50 39.54 9.36 7.93
CA PRO A 50 39.20 8.19 7.11
C PRO A 50 39.89 6.90 7.56
N GLU A 51 41.16 6.97 7.97
CA GLU A 51 41.86 5.82 8.52
C GLU A 51 41.32 5.43 9.89
N ALA A 52 40.95 6.41 10.72
CA ALA A 52 40.29 6.16 12.01
C ALA A 52 38.95 5.44 11.82
N TYR A 53 38.20 5.84 10.80
CA TYR A 53 36.94 5.19 10.42
C TYR A 53 37.16 3.72 10.06
N PHE A 54 38.19 3.43 9.26
CA PHE A 54 38.55 2.07 8.91
C PHE A 54 39.00 1.25 10.13
N ASP A 55 39.84 1.81 11.00
CA ASP A 55 40.31 1.14 12.21
C ASP A 55 39.15 0.80 13.17
N ILE A 56 38.20 1.73 13.34
CA ILE A 56 36.98 1.47 14.12
C ILE A 56 36.18 0.34 13.50
N PHE A 57 36.02 0.36 12.18
CA PHE A 57 35.31 -0.71 11.47
C PHE A 57 35.99 -2.07 11.66
N MET A 58 37.31 -2.13 11.53
CA MET A 58 38.06 -3.39 11.70
C MET A 58 37.95 -3.90 13.13
N ALA A 59 38.05 -3.02 14.12
CA ALA A 59 37.84 -3.40 15.52
C ALA A 59 36.39 -3.82 15.82
N ALA A 60 35.41 -3.26 15.10
CA ALA A 60 34.00 -3.62 15.22
C ALA A 60 33.68 -5.01 14.66
N LEU A 61 34.42 -5.48 13.64
CA LEU A 61 34.29 -6.83 13.12
C LEU A 61 34.72 -7.92 14.12
N ASP A 62 35.58 -7.57 15.08
CA ASP A 62 36.07 -8.48 16.11
C ASP A 62 35.10 -8.62 17.32
N LEU A 63 33.97 -7.91 17.31
CA LEU A 63 32.97 -7.94 18.40
C LEU A 63 31.93 -9.06 18.20
N GLU A 64 31.34 -9.52 19.31
CA GLU A 64 30.31 -10.58 19.30
C GLU A 64 28.90 -10.06 18.93
N THR A 65 28.65 -8.75 18.98
CA THR A 65 27.33 -8.10 18.79
C THR A 65 27.06 -7.63 17.37
N PRO A 66 25.80 -7.27 17.01
CA PRO A 66 25.39 -6.98 15.64
C PRO A 66 26.16 -5.82 14.99
N THR A 67 27.17 -6.19 14.20
CA THR A 67 28.09 -5.34 13.45
C THR A 67 27.41 -4.27 12.61
N THR A 68 26.24 -4.57 12.02
CA THR A 68 25.55 -3.66 11.09
C THR A 68 25.07 -2.36 11.75
N TYR A 69 24.65 -2.41 13.02
CA TYR A 69 24.21 -1.22 13.75
C TYR A 69 25.38 -0.32 14.10
N LEU A 70 26.47 -0.92 14.58
CA LEU A 70 27.69 -0.20 14.91
C LEU A 70 28.28 0.48 13.67
N PHE A 71 28.28 -0.19 12.50
CA PHE A 71 28.70 0.41 11.24
C PHE A 71 27.87 1.63 10.86
N LYS A 72 26.55 1.58 11.05
CA LYS A 72 25.66 2.70 10.80
C LYS A 72 25.99 3.88 11.72
N LEU A 73 26.17 3.65 13.02
CA LEU A 73 26.51 4.71 13.97
C LEU A 73 27.88 5.32 13.69
N THR A 74 28.91 4.50 13.42
CA THR A 74 30.24 4.99 13.07
C THR A 74 30.18 5.83 11.80
N PHE A 75 29.38 5.42 10.81
CA PHE A 75 29.15 6.18 9.60
C PHE A 75 28.45 7.52 9.85
N GLU A 76 27.37 7.52 10.63
CA GLU A 76 26.65 8.75 10.99
C GLU A 76 27.55 9.71 11.76
N ALA A 77 28.40 9.20 12.66
CA ALA A 77 29.35 10.02 13.41
C ALA A 77 30.37 10.69 12.49
N PHE A 78 30.98 9.91 11.60
CA PHE A 78 31.93 10.42 10.61
C PHE A 78 31.26 11.48 9.70
N LYS A 79 30.04 11.19 9.25
CA LYS A 79 29.26 12.08 8.39
C LYS A 79 28.94 13.41 9.09
N GLU A 80 28.49 13.38 10.35
CA GLU A 80 28.21 14.61 11.11
C GLU A 80 29.46 15.47 11.32
N CYS A 81 30.61 14.86 11.63
CA CYS A 81 31.87 15.59 11.72
C CYS A 81 32.25 16.22 10.36
N LYS A 82 32.04 15.50 9.25
CA LYS A 82 32.28 16.06 7.92
C LYS A 82 31.34 17.23 7.59
N GLU A 83 30.05 17.10 7.86
CA GLU A 83 29.03 18.12 7.58
C GLU A 83 29.16 19.37 8.46
N ALA A 84 29.64 19.22 9.70
CA ALA A 84 29.96 20.35 10.58
C ALA A 84 31.18 21.16 10.13
N GLY A 85 31.85 20.76 9.04
CA GLY A 85 33.07 21.40 8.54
C GLY A 85 34.28 21.19 9.46
N THR A 86 34.18 20.28 10.42
CA THR A 86 35.23 20.01 11.40
C THR A 86 36.26 19.02 10.90
N LEU A 87 35.90 18.16 9.94
CA LEU A 87 36.87 17.41 9.14
C LEU A 87 37.23 18.25 7.91
N GLN A 88 38.52 18.57 7.74
CA GLN A 88 39.00 19.14 6.47
C GLN A 88 38.69 18.17 5.31
N ASN A 89 38.70 18.64 4.07
CA ASN A 89 38.66 17.75 2.90
C ASN A 89 39.96 16.95 2.84
N VAL A 90 40.07 15.92 3.69
CA VAL A 90 41.20 15.00 3.73
C VAL A 90 41.13 14.17 2.46
N ASP A 91 42.14 14.32 1.61
CA ASP A 91 42.29 13.46 0.44
C ASP A 91 42.68 12.06 0.92
N VAL A 92 41.98 11.05 0.41
CA VAL A 92 42.18 9.66 0.83
C VAL A 92 43.21 9.05 -0.12
N SER A 93 44.40 8.74 0.40
CA SER A 93 45.49 8.22 -0.42
C SER A 93 45.12 6.91 -1.15
N ALA A 94 45.65 6.73 -2.36
CA ALA A 94 45.50 5.50 -3.14
C ALA A 94 45.84 4.23 -2.32
N GLU A 95 46.89 4.28 -1.49
CA GLU A 95 47.27 3.18 -0.60
C GLU A 95 46.14 2.82 0.38
N LEU A 96 45.54 3.83 1.02
CA LEU A 96 44.44 3.62 1.96
C LEU A 96 43.18 3.11 1.23
N GLN A 97 42.86 3.66 0.06
CA GLN A 97 41.74 3.19 -0.74
C GLN A 97 41.88 1.71 -1.12
N ASN A 98 43.05 1.31 -1.64
CA ASN A 98 43.36 -0.08 -2.00
C ASN A 98 43.31 -1.02 -0.80
N ARG A 99 43.93 -0.63 0.32
CA ARG A 99 43.93 -1.43 1.56
C ARG A 99 42.51 -1.67 2.07
N VAL A 100 41.70 -0.62 2.12
CA VAL A 100 40.30 -0.70 2.55
C VAL A 100 39.49 -1.56 1.61
N PHE A 101 39.57 -1.31 0.30
CA PHE A 101 38.79 -2.05 -0.69
C PHE A 101 39.15 -3.54 -0.69
N ASN A 102 40.43 -3.90 -0.72
CA ASN A 102 40.89 -5.29 -0.67
C ASN A 102 40.46 -6.00 0.63
N THR A 103 40.43 -5.28 1.76
CA THR A 103 39.90 -5.83 3.02
C THR A 103 38.40 -6.09 2.94
N LEU A 104 37.63 -5.19 2.32
CA LEU A 104 36.20 -5.42 2.08
C LEU A 104 35.96 -6.63 1.18
N LEU A 105 36.79 -6.82 0.15
CA LEU A 105 36.76 -7.98 -0.73
C LEU A 105 37.03 -9.27 0.04
N ASP A 106 38.16 -9.35 0.75
CA ASP A 106 38.57 -10.52 1.52
C ASP A 106 37.51 -10.93 2.56
N LYS A 107 36.91 -9.95 3.24
CA LYS A 107 35.82 -10.17 4.22
C LYS A 107 34.45 -10.45 3.58
N SER A 108 34.36 -10.43 2.25
CA SER A 108 33.14 -10.73 1.48
C SER A 108 33.21 -12.04 0.70
N THR A 109 34.42 -12.57 0.51
CA THR A 109 34.65 -13.90 -0.06
C THR A 109 34.12 -14.96 0.91
N PRO A 110 33.19 -15.84 0.49
CA PRO A 110 32.68 -16.88 1.36
C PRO A 110 33.80 -17.83 1.76
N LYS A 111 33.96 -18.10 3.06
CA LYS A 111 34.76 -19.24 3.54
C LYS A 111 34.04 -20.56 3.24
N GLU A 112 34.77 -21.68 3.26
CA GLU A 112 34.15 -23.00 3.22
C GLU A 112 33.07 -23.09 4.32
N ASN A 113 31.82 -23.35 3.90
CA ASN A 113 30.58 -23.39 4.72
C ASN A 113 29.85 -22.06 4.99
N GLU A 114 30.30 -20.92 4.47
CA GLU A 114 29.55 -19.66 4.58
C GLU A 114 28.44 -19.54 3.51
N THR A 115 27.31 -18.97 3.93
CA THR A 115 26.16 -18.71 3.06
C THR A 115 26.22 -17.29 2.48
N ARG A 116 25.37 -16.99 1.48
CA ARG A 116 25.24 -15.62 0.95
C ARG A 116 24.82 -14.59 2.00
N GLN A 117 24.15 -15.03 3.07
CA GLN A 117 23.77 -14.16 4.21
C GLN A 117 24.99 -13.61 4.95
N ASP A 118 26.11 -14.32 4.90
CA ASP A 118 27.31 -14.01 5.67
C ASP A 118 28.18 -12.94 4.98
N ARG A 119 27.92 -12.67 3.69
CA ARG A 119 28.65 -11.66 2.92
C ARG A 119 28.46 -10.25 3.49
N ASN A 120 29.58 -9.59 3.77
CA ASN A 120 29.59 -8.26 4.37
C ASN A 120 29.47 -7.12 3.36
N LEU A 121 30.04 -7.26 2.15
CA LEU A 121 30.07 -6.18 1.16
C LEU A 121 28.67 -5.59 0.86
N PRO A 122 27.61 -6.40 0.62
CA PRO A 122 26.25 -5.87 0.41
C PRO A 122 25.67 -5.07 1.59
N LYS A 123 26.16 -5.32 2.81
CA LYS A 123 25.68 -4.67 4.04
C LYS A 123 26.36 -3.32 4.30
N ILE A 124 27.62 -3.17 3.87
CA ILE A 124 28.48 -2.07 4.32
C ILE A 124 29.02 -1.18 3.21
N PHE A 125 29.03 -1.65 1.96
CA PHE A 125 29.69 -0.94 0.86
C PHE A 125 29.18 0.50 0.68
N ASN A 126 27.88 0.73 0.90
CA ASN A 126 27.29 2.06 0.82
C ASN A 126 27.87 3.08 1.81
N TYR A 127 28.39 2.63 2.96
CA TYR A 127 29.03 3.51 3.92
C TYR A 127 30.45 3.83 3.46
N PHE A 128 31.19 2.80 3.06
CA PHE A 128 32.58 2.90 2.63
C PHE A 128 32.77 3.76 1.39
N VAL A 129 31.97 3.58 0.35
CA VAL A 129 32.10 4.36 -0.89
C VAL A 129 31.95 5.87 -0.65
N SER A 130 31.13 6.27 0.32
CA SER A 130 30.94 7.69 0.64
C SER A 130 32.08 8.32 1.45
N VAL A 131 32.91 7.49 2.11
CA VAL A 131 34.09 7.91 2.86
C VAL A 131 35.33 7.87 1.95
N PHE A 132 35.56 6.74 1.27
CA PHE A 132 36.81 6.45 0.56
C PHE A 132 36.78 6.73 -0.94
N LYS A 133 35.59 6.93 -1.54
CA LYS A 133 35.33 7.14 -2.99
C LYS A 133 35.74 6.01 -3.93
N PHE A 134 36.87 5.35 -3.67
CA PHE A 134 37.44 4.27 -4.49
C PHE A 134 37.75 4.69 -5.92
N ASP A 135 38.23 5.92 -6.10
CA ASP A 135 38.63 6.52 -7.39
C ASP A 135 40.13 6.37 -7.71
N GLN A 136 40.93 5.86 -6.76
CA GLN A 136 42.38 5.66 -6.91
C GLN A 136 42.82 4.21 -6.60
N LEU A 137 42.06 3.22 -7.07
CA LEU A 137 42.39 1.80 -6.90
C LEU A 137 43.42 1.32 -7.94
N ASP A 138 44.29 0.38 -7.55
CA ASP A 138 45.26 -0.27 -8.43
C ASP A 138 44.56 -1.04 -9.56
N LYS A 139 43.45 -1.68 -9.22
CA LYS A 139 42.50 -2.27 -10.17
C LYS A 139 41.22 -1.44 -10.13
N PRO A 140 40.80 -0.82 -11.25
CA PRO A 140 39.65 0.07 -11.26
C PRO A 140 38.35 -0.69 -10.96
N LEU A 141 37.33 0.02 -10.50
CA LEU A 141 36.04 -0.57 -10.10
C LEU A 141 35.38 -1.34 -11.25
N GLU A 142 35.57 -0.91 -12.50
CA GLU A 142 35.12 -1.57 -13.73
C GLU A 142 35.69 -2.99 -13.84
N ALA A 143 36.98 -3.15 -13.58
CA ALA A 143 37.65 -4.45 -13.67
C ALA A 143 37.25 -5.38 -12.51
N HIS A 144 36.87 -4.82 -11.35
CA HIS A 144 36.25 -5.60 -10.27
C HIS A 144 34.82 -6.00 -10.59
N LEU A 145 34.04 -5.10 -11.19
CA LEU A 145 32.69 -5.39 -11.64
C LEU A 145 32.67 -6.51 -12.69
N GLU A 146 33.55 -6.45 -13.69
CA GLU A 146 33.70 -7.51 -14.70
C GLU A 146 34.03 -8.87 -14.05
N MET A 147 34.99 -8.86 -13.11
CA MET A 147 35.35 -10.05 -12.33
C MET A 147 34.14 -10.63 -11.59
N PHE A 148 33.40 -9.82 -10.83
CA PHE A 148 32.22 -10.27 -10.10
C PHE A 148 31.14 -10.85 -11.01
N LEU A 149 30.88 -10.22 -12.16
CA LEU A 149 29.91 -10.73 -13.13
C LEU A 149 30.37 -12.08 -13.71
N SER A 150 31.65 -12.22 -14.04
CA SER A 150 32.21 -13.48 -14.56
C SER A 150 32.15 -14.63 -13.55
N GLU A 151 32.23 -14.30 -12.26
CA GLU A 151 32.14 -15.25 -11.15
C GLU A 151 30.70 -15.51 -10.67
N ASN A 152 29.71 -14.86 -11.29
CA ASN A 152 28.30 -14.88 -10.86
C ASN A 152 28.07 -14.32 -9.44
N ASP A 153 28.92 -13.39 -9.00
CA ASP A 153 28.74 -12.63 -7.76
C ASP A 153 27.87 -11.40 -7.97
N TYR A 154 26.58 -11.65 -8.22
CA TYR A 154 25.58 -10.59 -8.41
C TYR A 154 25.41 -9.69 -7.18
N SER A 155 25.76 -10.19 -5.99
CA SER A 155 25.64 -9.43 -4.75
C SER A 155 26.68 -8.31 -4.67
N SER A 156 27.92 -8.62 -5.03
CA SER A 156 29.03 -7.67 -5.06
C SER A 156 28.88 -6.74 -6.27
N ALA A 157 28.60 -7.28 -7.46
CA ALA A 157 28.32 -6.49 -8.66
C ALA A 157 27.15 -5.51 -8.44
N GLY A 158 26.03 -5.98 -7.87
CA GLY A 158 24.88 -5.15 -7.57
C GLY A 158 25.19 -4.05 -6.54
N SER A 159 26.03 -4.33 -5.54
CA SER A 159 26.46 -3.33 -4.55
C SER A 159 27.29 -2.22 -5.17
N LEU A 160 28.25 -2.60 -6.04
CA LEU A 160 29.07 -1.65 -6.80
C LEU A 160 28.20 -0.76 -7.69
N LEU A 161 27.28 -1.34 -8.46
CA LEU A 161 26.39 -0.58 -9.35
C LEU A 161 25.37 0.28 -8.60
N ALA A 162 24.92 -0.15 -7.42
CA ALA A 162 23.92 0.59 -6.64
C ALA A 162 24.51 1.82 -5.94
N PHE A 163 25.73 1.70 -5.41
CA PHE A 163 26.31 2.71 -4.52
C PHE A 163 27.61 3.33 -5.03
N GLY A 164 28.24 2.72 -6.03
CA GLY A 164 29.43 3.23 -6.70
C GLY A 164 29.15 4.40 -7.65
N PRO A 165 30.19 4.86 -8.37
CA PRO A 165 30.07 5.90 -9.39
C PRO A 165 29.07 5.53 -10.50
N LEU A 166 28.29 6.51 -10.96
CA LEU A 166 27.23 6.27 -11.96
C LEU A 166 27.75 5.76 -13.31
N HIS A 167 28.98 6.10 -13.71
CA HIS A 167 29.56 5.63 -14.98
C HIS A 167 29.76 4.10 -15.02
N LEU A 168 29.76 3.42 -13.87
CA LEU A 168 29.79 1.96 -13.84
C LEU A 168 28.54 1.33 -14.46
N LEU A 169 27.42 2.06 -14.54
CA LEU A 169 26.23 1.57 -15.24
C LEU A 169 26.46 1.47 -16.75
N ASP A 170 27.36 2.29 -17.31
CA ASP A 170 27.65 2.32 -18.75
C ASP A 170 28.52 1.13 -19.18
N THR A 171 29.14 0.41 -18.24
CA THR A 171 29.98 -0.76 -18.52
C THR A 171 29.19 -2.07 -18.56
N VAL A 172 27.92 -2.06 -18.16
CA VAL A 172 27.05 -3.24 -18.18
C VAL A 172 26.01 -3.08 -19.27
N SER A 173 25.99 -4.02 -20.22
CA SER A 173 25.10 -3.99 -21.37
C SER A 173 23.63 -3.95 -20.99
N ASP A 174 23.22 -4.78 -20.02
CA ASP A 174 21.85 -4.84 -19.54
C ASP A 174 21.82 -5.06 -18.03
N VAL A 175 21.84 -3.95 -17.27
CA VAL A 175 21.77 -3.99 -15.79
C VAL A 175 20.52 -4.74 -15.29
N LEU A 176 19.42 -4.75 -16.06
CA LEU A 176 18.22 -5.47 -15.67
C LEU A 176 18.46 -6.98 -15.71
N THR A 177 18.88 -7.49 -16.86
CA THR A 177 19.06 -8.93 -17.10
C THR A 177 20.30 -9.45 -16.38
N ASP A 178 21.42 -8.73 -16.45
CA ASP A 178 22.72 -9.21 -15.98
C ASP A 178 22.87 -9.13 -14.45
N VAL A 179 22.08 -8.28 -13.77
CA VAL A 179 22.23 -8.03 -12.33
C VAL A 179 20.92 -8.03 -11.57
N ILE A 180 19.95 -7.19 -11.94
CA ILE A 180 18.72 -7.00 -11.14
C ILE A 180 17.90 -8.28 -11.04
N VAL A 181 17.70 -9.01 -12.15
CA VAL A 181 16.92 -10.25 -12.18
C VAL A 181 17.58 -11.37 -11.37
N PRO A 182 18.87 -11.72 -11.56
CA PRO A 182 19.58 -12.68 -10.69
C PRO A 182 19.50 -12.31 -9.21
N LEU A 183 19.74 -11.04 -8.88
CA LEU A 183 19.73 -10.55 -7.51
C LEU A 183 18.32 -10.67 -6.89
N PHE A 184 17.27 -10.39 -7.66
CA PHE A 184 15.88 -10.58 -7.24
C PHE A 184 15.56 -12.05 -6.95
N ILE A 185 15.96 -12.97 -7.83
CA ILE A 185 15.75 -14.41 -7.66
C ILE A 185 16.41 -14.89 -6.36
N ILE A 186 17.68 -14.55 -6.16
CA ILE A 186 18.43 -14.92 -4.94
C ILE A 186 17.75 -14.33 -3.71
N ARG A 187 17.43 -13.02 -3.74
CA ARG A 187 16.75 -12.33 -2.65
C ARG A 187 15.47 -13.02 -2.24
N GLN A 188 14.64 -13.39 -3.22
CA GLN A 188 13.32 -13.92 -2.96
C GLN A 188 13.39 -15.37 -2.45
N GLN A 189 14.30 -16.18 -2.99
CA GLN A 189 14.42 -17.59 -2.62
C GLN A 189 15.14 -17.79 -1.28
N GLU A 190 16.16 -16.97 -1.00
CA GLU A 190 16.98 -17.07 0.22
C GLU A 190 16.58 -16.05 1.31
N GLN A 191 15.52 -15.26 1.07
CA GLN A 191 14.95 -14.28 1.99
C GLN A 191 15.95 -13.21 2.47
N LEU A 192 16.79 -12.72 1.56
CA LEU A 192 17.88 -11.77 1.86
C LEU A 192 17.39 -10.32 1.82
N SER A 193 16.89 -9.82 2.95
CA SER A 193 16.37 -8.44 3.05
C SER A 193 17.38 -7.35 2.67
N VAL A 194 18.68 -7.60 2.85
CA VAL A 194 19.75 -6.66 2.45
C VAL A 194 19.73 -6.34 0.95
N TYR A 195 19.32 -7.29 0.11
CA TYR A 195 19.27 -7.09 -1.34
C TYR A 195 18.10 -6.20 -1.78
N ASP A 196 17.07 -5.99 -0.95
CA ASP A 196 15.98 -5.07 -1.27
C ASP A 196 16.51 -3.64 -1.48
N LYS A 197 17.42 -3.20 -0.62
CA LYS A 197 18.01 -1.87 -0.71
C LYS A 197 18.81 -1.71 -2.00
N ILE A 198 19.56 -2.75 -2.38
CA ILE A 198 20.37 -2.79 -3.60
C ILE A 198 19.45 -2.74 -4.83
N ILE A 199 18.49 -3.67 -4.94
CA ILE A 199 17.55 -3.74 -6.07
C ILE A 199 16.80 -2.41 -6.22
N LYS A 200 16.26 -1.85 -5.12
CA LYS A 200 15.56 -0.56 -5.14
C LYS A 200 16.42 0.60 -5.61
N LYS A 201 17.70 0.60 -5.24
CA LYS A 201 18.65 1.62 -5.69
C LYS A 201 18.95 1.42 -7.17
N LEU A 202 19.25 0.18 -7.60
CA LEU A 202 19.54 -0.17 -8.99
C LEU A 202 18.40 0.20 -9.94
N ILE A 203 17.16 -0.20 -9.66
CA ILE A 203 16.00 0.12 -10.53
C ILE A 203 15.78 1.64 -10.68
N LYS A 204 16.19 2.44 -9.68
CA LYS A 204 16.12 3.91 -9.72
C LYS A 204 17.28 4.50 -10.52
N VAL A 205 18.53 4.13 -10.22
CA VAL A 205 19.72 4.71 -10.89
C VAL A 205 19.83 4.28 -12.36
N SER A 206 19.46 3.04 -12.67
CA SER A 206 19.44 2.50 -14.04
C SER A 206 18.15 2.81 -14.80
N LYS A 207 17.15 3.46 -14.16
CA LYS A 207 15.82 3.75 -14.72
C LYS A 207 15.04 2.51 -15.18
N ASN A 208 15.40 1.33 -14.71
CA ASN A 208 14.75 0.06 -15.07
C ASN A 208 13.46 -0.26 -14.29
N GLY A 209 12.98 0.63 -13.41
CA GLY A 209 11.82 0.37 -12.55
C GLY A 209 10.57 -0.16 -13.26
N ARG A 210 10.10 0.52 -14.32
CA ARG A 210 8.92 0.07 -15.09
C ARG A 210 9.18 -1.25 -15.83
N VAL A 211 10.34 -1.39 -16.46
CA VAL A 211 10.72 -2.58 -17.25
C VAL A 211 10.86 -3.80 -16.33
N PHE A 212 11.42 -3.63 -15.14
CA PHE A 212 11.53 -4.68 -14.14
C PHE A 212 10.16 -5.17 -13.65
N VAL A 213 9.23 -4.26 -13.36
CA VAL A 213 7.87 -4.66 -12.95
C VAL A 213 7.15 -5.35 -14.13
N ALA A 214 7.34 -4.90 -15.37
CA ALA A 214 6.78 -5.57 -16.55
C ALA A 214 7.38 -6.97 -16.77
N PHE A 215 8.68 -7.16 -16.52
CA PHE A 215 9.31 -8.47 -16.52
C PHE A 215 8.66 -9.42 -15.49
N LEU A 216 8.43 -8.94 -14.26
CA LEU A 216 7.75 -9.74 -13.24
C LEU A 216 6.29 -10.04 -13.60
N ASP A 217 5.59 -9.09 -14.21
CA ASP A 217 4.22 -9.27 -14.71
C ASP A 217 4.13 -10.40 -15.72
N ASN A 218 5.05 -10.45 -16.69
CA ASN A 218 5.13 -11.53 -17.67
C ASN A 218 5.44 -12.88 -17.02
N CYS A 219 6.34 -12.91 -16.03
CA CYS A 219 6.72 -14.14 -15.33
C CYS A 219 5.53 -14.83 -14.61
N MET A 220 4.47 -14.09 -14.26
CA MET A 220 3.30 -14.66 -13.58
C MET A 220 2.52 -15.65 -14.47
N GLU A 221 2.49 -15.43 -15.79
CA GLU A 221 1.77 -16.28 -16.75
C GLU A 221 2.67 -17.35 -17.38
N GLU A 222 4.00 -17.25 -17.22
CA GLU A 222 4.94 -18.22 -17.76
C GLU A 222 4.73 -19.62 -17.17
N SER A 223 5.08 -20.65 -17.95
CA SER A 223 5.10 -22.02 -17.43
C SER A 223 6.28 -22.23 -16.49
N ASP A 224 6.18 -23.22 -15.59
CA ASP A 224 7.32 -23.59 -14.74
C ASP A 224 8.56 -23.97 -15.57
N ASP A 225 8.39 -24.61 -16.73
CA ASP A 225 9.50 -24.95 -17.62
C ASP A 225 10.16 -23.72 -18.23
N ARG A 226 9.38 -22.69 -18.59
CA ARG A 226 9.92 -21.42 -19.10
C ARG A 226 10.67 -20.66 -18.01
N ARG A 227 10.13 -20.60 -16.79
CA ARG A 227 10.83 -20.02 -15.63
C ARG A 227 12.13 -20.78 -15.32
N LYS A 228 12.11 -22.11 -15.34
CA LYS A 228 13.32 -22.94 -15.16
C LYS A 228 14.38 -22.64 -16.22
N LYS A 229 14.00 -22.53 -17.50
CA LYS A 229 14.93 -22.19 -18.59
C LYS A 229 15.53 -20.79 -18.40
N LEU A 230 14.72 -19.82 -18.00
CA LEU A 230 15.18 -18.46 -17.72
C LEU A 230 16.20 -18.45 -16.56
N VAL A 231 15.90 -19.13 -15.45
CA VAL A 231 16.81 -19.19 -14.30
C VAL A 231 18.09 -19.95 -14.63
N ALA A 232 18.02 -20.98 -15.50
CA ALA A 232 19.18 -21.75 -15.94
C ALA A 232 20.18 -20.94 -16.79
N CYS A 233 19.80 -19.77 -17.30
CA CYS A 233 20.73 -18.86 -17.99
C CYS A 233 21.70 -18.16 -17.02
N TYR A 234 21.42 -18.16 -15.72
CA TYR A 234 22.25 -17.50 -14.71
C TYR A 234 23.08 -18.51 -13.92
N GLY A 235 24.39 -18.29 -13.82
CA GLY A 235 25.24 -19.11 -12.98
C GLY A 235 24.97 -18.88 -11.48
N GLY A 236 25.26 -19.88 -10.65
CA GLY A 236 25.14 -19.78 -9.20
C GLY A 236 23.72 -19.66 -8.64
N MET A 237 22.66 -19.83 -9.42
CA MET A 237 21.28 -19.69 -8.90
C MET A 237 20.92 -20.75 -7.84
N PRO A 238 20.03 -20.43 -6.87
CA PRO A 238 19.45 -21.43 -5.99
C PRO A 238 18.74 -22.54 -6.77
N LYS A 239 18.76 -23.77 -6.27
CA LYS A 239 18.17 -24.95 -6.94
C LYS A 239 16.71 -24.74 -7.39
N ASP A 240 15.92 -24.07 -6.55
CA ASP A 240 14.51 -23.76 -6.82
C ASP A 240 14.29 -22.27 -7.13
N GLY A 241 15.30 -21.56 -7.66
CA GLY A 241 15.22 -20.13 -7.94
C GLY A 241 14.05 -19.73 -8.86
N HIS A 242 13.56 -20.64 -9.71
CA HIS A 242 12.39 -20.40 -10.56
C HIS A 242 11.09 -20.17 -9.75
N GLU A 243 11.00 -20.67 -8.52
CA GLU A 243 9.87 -20.44 -7.61
C GLU A 243 9.75 -18.97 -7.20
N ALA A 244 10.87 -18.25 -7.13
CA ALA A 244 10.89 -16.81 -6.85
C ALA A 244 10.07 -15.99 -7.86
N LEU A 245 9.93 -16.50 -9.09
CA LEU A 245 9.22 -15.84 -10.20
C LEU A 245 7.77 -16.32 -10.34
N ARG A 246 7.31 -17.30 -9.55
CA ARG A 246 5.98 -17.91 -9.71
C ARG A 246 4.84 -17.00 -9.25
N ASP A 247 5.00 -16.33 -8.10
CA ASP A 247 4.01 -15.38 -7.57
C ASP A 247 4.66 -14.11 -6.97
N PRO A 248 5.25 -13.24 -7.81
CA PRO A 248 5.89 -12.00 -7.37
C PRO A 248 4.89 -10.91 -6.94
N LYS A 249 3.57 -11.18 -6.89
CA LYS A 249 2.50 -10.18 -6.71
C LYS A 249 2.74 -9.24 -5.52
N LYS A 250 3.10 -9.80 -4.35
CA LYS A 250 3.33 -9.01 -3.13
C LYS A 250 4.46 -7.99 -3.32
N VAL A 251 5.51 -8.41 -4.02
CA VAL A 251 6.70 -7.58 -4.26
C VAL A 251 6.40 -6.54 -5.35
N MET A 252 5.72 -6.94 -6.44
CA MET A 252 5.25 -6.02 -7.48
C MET A 252 4.39 -4.90 -6.89
N LYS A 253 3.45 -5.22 -6.00
CA LYS A 253 2.61 -4.21 -5.32
C LYS A 253 3.46 -3.16 -4.59
N ALA A 254 4.55 -3.56 -3.95
CA ALA A 254 5.45 -2.65 -3.28
C ALA A 254 6.20 -1.75 -4.28
N TYR A 255 6.72 -2.31 -5.38
CA TYR A 255 7.42 -1.54 -6.40
C TYR A 255 6.50 -0.60 -7.19
N ILE A 256 5.31 -1.04 -7.59
CA ILE A 256 4.30 -0.21 -8.26
C ILE A 256 3.99 1.02 -7.41
N LYS A 257 3.77 0.83 -6.10
CA LYS A 257 3.53 1.93 -5.16
C LYS A 257 4.75 2.84 -4.99
N GLU A 258 5.94 2.26 -4.79
CA GLU A 258 7.16 3.03 -4.51
C GLU A 258 7.61 3.87 -5.73
N LEU A 259 7.35 3.37 -6.93
CA LEU A 259 7.73 4.01 -8.19
C LEU A 259 6.60 4.83 -8.82
N ASP A 260 5.45 4.95 -8.15
CA ASP A 260 4.25 5.64 -8.62
C ASP A 260 3.81 5.18 -10.03
N LEU A 261 3.83 3.86 -10.26
CA LEU A 261 3.48 3.27 -11.54
C LEU A 261 1.96 2.99 -11.62
N SER A 262 1.41 3.10 -12.82
CA SER A 262 0.02 2.73 -13.08
C SER A 262 -0.13 1.21 -13.09
N LYS A 263 -1.04 0.67 -12.27
CA LYS A 263 -1.37 -0.77 -12.30
C LYS A 263 -1.86 -1.25 -13.68
N LYS A 264 -2.45 -0.34 -14.49
CA LYS A 264 -2.97 -0.65 -15.83
C LYS A 264 -1.87 -1.06 -16.82
N ASP A 265 -0.62 -0.74 -16.51
CA ASP A 265 0.54 -1.16 -17.30
C ASP A 265 0.89 -2.65 -17.10
N PHE A 266 0.29 -3.33 -16.11
CA PHE A 266 0.63 -4.68 -15.66
C PHE A 266 -0.61 -5.58 -15.65
N PRO A 267 -1.06 -6.06 -16.82
CA PRO A 267 -2.32 -6.79 -16.96
C PRO A 267 -2.36 -8.12 -16.19
N ASN A 268 -1.24 -8.85 -16.07
CA ASN A 268 -1.26 -10.15 -15.37
C ASN A 268 -1.41 -9.96 -13.85
N TYR A 269 -0.77 -8.93 -13.30
CA TYR A 269 -0.94 -8.48 -11.93
C TYR A 269 -2.39 -8.10 -11.65
N LEU A 270 -3.03 -7.32 -12.54
CA LEU A 270 -4.44 -6.95 -12.40
C LEU A 270 -5.37 -8.16 -12.48
N ASN A 271 -5.15 -9.06 -13.44
CA ASN A 271 -5.91 -10.31 -13.57
C ASN A 271 -5.80 -11.17 -12.30
N LYS A 272 -4.59 -11.24 -11.72
CA LYS A 272 -4.36 -11.95 -10.46
C LYS A 272 -5.05 -11.29 -9.27
N GLU A 273 -5.00 -9.95 -9.15
CA GLU A 273 -5.76 -9.22 -8.11
C GLU A 273 -7.27 -9.47 -8.24
N ALA A 274 -7.80 -9.41 -9.47
CA ALA A 274 -9.21 -9.68 -9.75
C ALA A 274 -9.61 -11.12 -9.44
N LEU A 275 -8.78 -12.10 -9.83
CA LEU A 275 -8.99 -13.51 -9.53
C LEU A 275 -8.98 -13.78 -8.02
N ASP A 276 -8.03 -13.20 -7.28
CA ASP A 276 -7.93 -13.40 -5.85
C ASP A 276 -9.14 -12.80 -5.10
N ASP A 277 -9.65 -11.64 -5.54
CA ASP A 277 -10.88 -11.02 -4.99
C ASP A 277 -12.12 -11.88 -5.30
N LEU A 278 -12.29 -12.35 -6.54
CA LEU A 278 -13.41 -13.21 -6.91
C LEU A 278 -13.35 -14.57 -6.18
N PHE A 279 -12.16 -15.16 -6.07
CA PHE A 279 -11.97 -16.42 -5.34
C PHE A 279 -12.17 -16.25 -3.83
N TYR A 280 -11.87 -15.07 -3.28
CA TYR A 280 -12.24 -14.75 -1.91
C TYR A 280 -13.77 -14.78 -1.72
N ARG A 281 -14.58 -14.26 -2.67
CA ARG A 281 -16.05 -14.42 -2.64
C ARG A 281 -16.47 -15.89 -2.65
N PHE A 282 -15.80 -16.72 -3.43
CA PHE A 282 -16.04 -18.18 -3.42
C PHE A 282 -15.78 -18.78 -2.03
N VAL A 283 -14.71 -18.38 -1.35
CA VAL A 283 -14.41 -18.85 0.02
C VAL A 283 -15.48 -18.41 1.02
N LEU A 284 -16.02 -17.19 0.89
CA LEU A 284 -17.12 -16.72 1.74
C LEU A 284 -18.43 -17.48 1.52
N TYR A 285 -18.68 -17.93 0.29
CA TYR A 285 -19.82 -18.77 -0.08
C TYR A 285 -19.64 -20.24 0.32
N HIS A 286 -18.43 -20.76 0.15
CA HIS A 286 -18.08 -22.16 0.39
C HIS A 286 -16.92 -22.25 1.39
N PRO A 287 -17.18 -21.92 2.67
CA PRO A 287 -16.13 -21.84 3.67
C PRO A 287 -15.63 -23.23 4.07
N ARG A 288 -14.59 -23.28 4.91
CA ARG A 288 -14.01 -24.56 5.36
C ARG A 288 -15.02 -25.33 6.20
N ARG A 289 -14.83 -26.65 6.28
CA ARG A 289 -15.73 -27.55 7.01
C ARG A 289 -15.92 -27.08 8.47
N GLY A 290 -17.16 -26.71 8.82
CA GLY A 290 -17.55 -26.26 10.16
C GLY A 290 -17.84 -24.76 10.28
N GLU A 291 -17.51 -23.97 9.26
CA GLU A 291 -17.81 -22.53 9.21
C GLU A 291 -19.17 -22.28 8.52
N LYS A 292 -19.86 -21.20 8.94
CA LYS A 292 -21.10 -20.75 8.28
C LYS A 292 -20.75 -19.86 7.08
N PRO A 293 -21.40 -20.01 5.92
CA PRO A 293 -21.22 -19.11 4.79
C PRO A 293 -21.55 -17.66 5.18
N GLU A 294 -20.70 -16.73 4.75
CA GLU A 294 -20.93 -15.29 4.87
C GLU A 294 -21.68 -14.74 3.65
N LEU A 295 -21.64 -15.46 2.51
CA LEU A 295 -22.42 -15.15 1.32
C LEU A 295 -23.47 -16.23 1.06
N THR A 296 -24.67 -15.78 0.70
CA THR A 296 -25.71 -16.65 0.16
C THR A 296 -25.35 -17.13 -1.25
N PRO A 297 -25.95 -18.24 -1.74
CA PRO A 297 -25.76 -18.68 -3.12
C PRO A 297 -26.08 -17.58 -4.15
N GLU A 298 -27.14 -16.82 -3.93
CA GLU A 298 -27.56 -15.74 -4.84
C GLU A 298 -26.52 -14.62 -4.90
N GLN A 299 -26.02 -14.16 -3.75
CA GLN A 299 -24.98 -13.12 -3.69
C GLN A 299 -23.69 -13.55 -4.37
N PHE A 300 -23.26 -14.79 -4.14
CA PHE A 300 -22.10 -15.34 -4.81
C PHE A 300 -22.30 -15.42 -6.32
N GLU A 301 -23.46 -15.91 -6.76
CA GLU A 301 -23.79 -15.94 -8.18
C GLU A 301 -23.77 -14.54 -8.80
N ASP A 302 -24.23 -13.51 -8.10
CA ASP A 302 -24.16 -12.13 -8.58
C ASP A 302 -22.72 -11.69 -8.85
N HIS A 303 -21.80 -11.99 -7.93
CA HIS A 303 -20.39 -11.66 -8.12
C HIS A 303 -19.80 -12.34 -9.34
N VAL A 304 -20.03 -13.64 -9.47
CA VAL A 304 -19.46 -14.42 -10.57
C VAL A 304 -20.08 -13.98 -11.89
N ARG A 305 -21.41 -13.84 -11.97
CA ARG A 305 -22.11 -13.35 -13.19
C ARG A 305 -21.58 -11.99 -13.62
N ASN A 306 -21.41 -11.06 -12.67
CA ASN A 306 -20.83 -9.76 -12.97
C ASN A 306 -19.39 -9.90 -13.48
N ALA A 307 -18.54 -10.71 -12.81
CA ALA A 307 -17.17 -10.96 -13.24
C ALA A 307 -17.10 -11.52 -14.68
N MET A 308 -18.09 -12.32 -15.10
CA MET A 308 -18.18 -12.85 -16.46
C MET A 308 -18.44 -11.79 -17.54
N LEU A 309 -18.90 -10.59 -17.17
CA LEU A 309 -19.10 -9.47 -18.09
C LEU A 309 -17.81 -8.70 -18.39
N HIS A 310 -16.74 -8.90 -17.61
CA HIS A 310 -15.48 -8.14 -17.72
C HIS A 310 -14.44 -8.79 -18.67
N GLY A 311 -14.91 -9.45 -19.74
CA GLY A 311 -14.07 -10.10 -20.77
C GLY A 311 -13.71 -11.56 -20.44
N PRO A 312 -13.08 -12.29 -21.38
CA PRO A 312 -12.90 -13.75 -21.25
C PRO A 312 -11.78 -14.18 -20.30
N THR A 313 -10.84 -13.29 -19.95
CA THR A 313 -9.63 -13.64 -19.20
C THR A 313 -9.93 -14.06 -17.76
N LEU A 314 -10.57 -13.20 -16.97
CA LEU A 314 -10.93 -13.49 -15.57
C LEU A 314 -11.82 -14.73 -15.43
N PRO A 315 -12.87 -14.92 -16.26
CA PRO A 315 -13.66 -16.16 -16.31
C PRO A 315 -12.83 -17.43 -16.48
N ASN A 316 -11.94 -17.44 -17.47
CA ASN A 316 -11.11 -18.61 -17.77
C ASN A 316 -10.14 -18.90 -16.62
N LEU A 317 -9.53 -17.87 -16.02
CA LEU A 317 -8.68 -17.99 -14.85
C LEU A 317 -9.45 -18.53 -13.64
N PHE A 318 -10.68 -18.07 -13.42
CA PHE A 318 -11.53 -18.53 -12.32
C PHE A 318 -11.92 -20.00 -12.48
N VAL A 319 -12.39 -20.40 -13.67
CA VAL A 319 -12.71 -21.81 -13.98
C VAL A 319 -11.48 -22.70 -13.83
N LYS A 320 -10.32 -22.27 -14.34
CA LYS A 320 -9.04 -22.98 -14.16
C LYS A 320 -8.72 -23.15 -12.67
N LYS A 321 -8.81 -22.08 -11.88
CA LYS A 321 -8.54 -22.11 -10.43
C LYS A 321 -9.46 -23.07 -9.68
N LEU A 322 -10.75 -23.11 -10.03
CA LEU A 322 -11.70 -24.08 -9.46
C LEU A 322 -11.27 -25.53 -9.78
N ARG A 323 -10.83 -25.81 -11.02
CA ARG A 323 -10.32 -27.14 -11.39
C ARG A 323 -9.06 -27.51 -10.61
N ASP A 324 -8.11 -26.58 -10.49
CA ASP A 324 -6.87 -26.79 -9.72
C ASP A 324 -7.16 -27.07 -8.22
N CYS A 325 -8.29 -26.57 -7.70
CA CYS A 325 -8.78 -26.86 -6.36
C CYS A 325 -9.68 -28.10 -6.27
N ASN A 326 -9.77 -28.92 -7.32
CA ASN A 326 -10.64 -30.11 -7.43
C ASN A 326 -12.15 -29.82 -7.29
N LEU A 327 -12.58 -28.59 -7.61
CA LEU A 327 -13.99 -28.16 -7.55
C LEU A 327 -14.68 -28.35 -8.91
N HIS A 328 -14.63 -29.57 -9.44
CA HIS A 328 -15.07 -29.86 -10.82
C HIS A 328 -16.52 -29.48 -11.12
N ARG A 329 -17.44 -29.65 -10.15
CA ARG A 329 -18.87 -29.31 -10.34
C ARG A 329 -19.06 -27.80 -10.53
N GLU A 330 -18.43 -26.99 -9.70
CA GLU A 330 -18.47 -25.53 -9.84
C GLU A 330 -17.76 -25.07 -11.11
N ALA A 331 -16.62 -25.67 -11.45
CA ALA A 331 -15.93 -25.36 -12.70
C ALA A 331 -16.82 -25.60 -13.94
N MET A 332 -17.52 -26.74 -14.00
CA MET A 332 -18.44 -27.04 -15.11
C MET A 332 -19.63 -26.06 -15.17
N LYS A 333 -20.23 -25.72 -14.02
CA LYS A 333 -21.31 -24.74 -13.93
C LYS A 333 -20.93 -23.41 -14.56
N TRP A 334 -19.77 -22.87 -14.18
CA TRP A 334 -19.32 -21.56 -14.67
C TRP A 334 -18.79 -21.60 -16.10
N GLU A 335 -18.20 -22.71 -16.53
CA GLU A 335 -17.82 -22.93 -17.93
C GLU A 335 -19.02 -22.94 -18.87
N GLU A 336 -20.14 -23.57 -18.48
CA GLU A 336 -21.38 -23.52 -19.25
C GLU A 336 -22.00 -22.12 -19.27
N PHE A 337 -21.90 -21.41 -18.15
CA PHE A 337 -22.44 -20.05 -18.03
C PHE A 337 -21.73 -19.08 -18.99
N VAL A 338 -20.39 -19.14 -19.09
CA VAL A 338 -19.58 -18.31 -20.00
C VAL A 338 -19.94 -18.53 -21.47
N LYS A 339 -20.38 -19.74 -21.85
CA LYS A 339 -20.77 -20.06 -23.23
C LYS A 339 -22.13 -19.49 -23.63
N LYS A 340 -22.98 -19.10 -22.67
CA LYS A 340 -24.34 -18.61 -22.95
C LYS A 340 -24.34 -17.08 -23.06
N PRO A 341 -25.00 -16.50 -24.08
CA PRO A 341 -25.16 -15.06 -24.16
C PRO A 341 -25.97 -14.55 -22.96
N GLN A 342 -25.45 -13.53 -22.31
CA GLN A 342 -26.05 -12.93 -21.13
C GLN A 342 -27.05 -11.86 -21.56
N VAL A 343 -28.33 -12.09 -21.29
CA VAL A 343 -29.38 -11.09 -21.52
C VAL A 343 -29.58 -10.31 -20.22
N VAL A 344 -29.03 -9.11 -20.17
CA VAL A 344 -29.32 -8.17 -19.09
C VAL A 344 -30.66 -7.52 -19.40
N LYS A 345 -31.69 -7.83 -18.60
CA LYS A 345 -32.97 -7.12 -18.68
C LYS A 345 -32.86 -5.83 -17.86
N ALA A 346 -33.21 -4.70 -18.47
CA ALA A 346 -33.41 -3.47 -17.73
C ALA A 346 -34.67 -3.64 -16.86
N GLU A 347 -34.54 -3.52 -15.54
CA GLU A 347 -35.69 -3.38 -14.65
C GLU A 347 -35.84 -1.91 -14.26
N HIS A 348 -37.07 -1.41 -14.39
CA HIS A 348 -37.43 -0.10 -13.85
C HIS A 348 -37.90 -0.28 -12.41
N HIS A 349 -37.16 0.30 -11.47
CA HIS A 349 -37.57 0.35 -10.07
C HIS A 349 -38.53 1.51 -9.87
N THR A 350 -39.81 1.22 -9.59
CA THR A 350 -40.78 2.22 -9.15
C THR A 350 -40.49 2.64 -7.71
N PRO A 351 -40.75 3.91 -7.33
CA PRO A 351 -40.64 4.34 -5.94
C PRO A 351 -41.46 3.45 -5.00
N TYR A 352 -40.93 3.16 -3.81
CA TYR A 352 -41.57 2.27 -2.83
C TYR A 352 -41.32 2.72 -1.39
N GLY A 353 -42.13 2.21 -0.45
CA GLY A 353 -42.00 2.51 0.97
C GLY A 353 -41.01 1.58 1.69
N LEU A 354 -40.15 2.13 2.54
CA LEU A 354 -39.23 1.39 3.43
C LEU A 354 -39.02 2.16 4.73
N ASP A 355 -39.32 1.54 5.88
CA ASP A 355 -39.08 2.12 7.22
C ASP A 355 -39.63 3.55 7.43
N GLY A 356 -40.76 3.86 6.77
CA GLY A 356 -41.41 5.17 6.79
C GLY A 356 -40.81 6.21 5.83
N PHE A 357 -39.95 5.79 4.91
CA PHE A 357 -39.35 6.60 3.85
C PHE A 357 -39.86 6.16 2.47
N THR A 358 -39.88 7.08 1.52
CA THR A 358 -40.03 6.76 0.09
C THR A 358 -38.66 6.60 -0.54
N VAL A 359 -38.35 5.39 -1.01
CA VAL A 359 -37.10 5.06 -1.68
C VAL A 359 -37.30 5.19 -3.19
N GLN A 360 -36.41 5.92 -3.85
CA GLN A 360 -36.37 6.11 -5.28
C GLN A 360 -34.99 5.71 -5.82
N PHE A 361 -34.96 4.71 -6.70
CA PHE A 361 -33.78 4.42 -7.50
C PHE A 361 -33.67 5.44 -8.65
N VAL A 362 -32.47 5.98 -8.87
CA VAL A 362 -32.22 6.99 -9.89
C VAL A 362 -31.16 6.47 -10.86
N ALA A 363 -31.61 5.97 -12.01
CA ALA A 363 -30.71 5.69 -13.14
C ALA A 363 -30.17 7.01 -13.71
N THR A 364 -28.89 7.08 -14.02
CA THR A 364 -28.17 8.30 -14.46
C THR A 364 -27.64 8.19 -15.88
N GLU A 365 -28.40 7.53 -16.75
CA GLU A 365 -28.02 7.26 -18.15
C GLU A 365 -28.09 8.51 -19.04
N THR A 366 -28.81 9.55 -18.62
CA THR A 366 -28.96 10.80 -19.38
C THR A 366 -28.70 12.03 -18.52
N SER A 367 -28.32 13.13 -19.16
CA SER A 367 -28.13 14.43 -18.49
C SER A 367 -29.42 14.94 -17.85
N ASN A 368 -30.58 14.62 -18.42
CA ASN A 368 -31.89 14.97 -17.86
C ASN A 368 -32.16 14.23 -16.54
N ASN A 369 -31.79 12.96 -16.43
CA ASN A 369 -31.93 12.21 -15.18
C ASN A 369 -31.08 12.85 -14.05
N ILE A 370 -29.83 13.22 -14.36
CA ILE A 370 -28.93 13.89 -13.41
C ILE A 370 -29.42 15.32 -13.10
N GLY A 371 -29.96 16.02 -14.09
CA GLY A 371 -30.55 17.35 -13.93
C GLY A 371 -31.72 17.34 -12.95
N ARG A 372 -32.67 16.41 -13.09
CA ARG A 372 -33.79 16.24 -12.15
C ARG A 372 -33.32 15.88 -10.74
N LEU A 373 -32.28 15.06 -10.63
CA LEU A 373 -31.65 14.77 -9.34
C LEU A 373 -31.01 16.01 -8.71
N THR A 374 -30.43 16.87 -9.54
CA THR A 374 -29.82 18.14 -9.12
C THR A 374 -30.88 19.11 -8.60
N GLU A 375 -32.01 19.26 -9.32
CA GLU A 375 -33.14 20.10 -8.92
C GLU A 375 -33.67 19.73 -7.53
N VAL A 376 -33.77 18.43 -7.24
CA VAL A 376 -34.18 17.92 -5.91
C VAL A 376 -33.30 18.49 -4.78
N ILE A 377 -32.01 18.64 -5.02
CA ILE A 377 -31.05 19.17 -4.04
C ILE A 377 -31.07 20.71 -4.02
N GLU A 378 -31.18 21.34 -5.19
CA GLU A 378 -31.32 22.80 -5.32
C GLU A 378 -32.56 23.32 -4.59
N ASP A 379 -33.65 22.57 -4.58
CA ASP A 379 -34.94 22.94 -3.98
C ASP A 379 -35.02 22.73 -2.46
N LEU A 380 -34.01 22.09 -1.84
CA LEU A 380 -34.00 21.86 -0.39
C LEU A 380 -34.10 23.14 0.41
N LYS A 381 -34.72 23.12 1.59
CA LYS A 381 -34.75 24.32 2.45
C LYS A 381 -33.35 24.61 3.00
N THR A 382 -33.07 25.88 3.27
CA THR A 382 -31.81 26.25 3.94
C THR A 382 -31.75 25.59 5.32
N GLY A 383 -30.62 24.95 5.63
CA GLY A 383 -30.40 24.20 6.87
C GLY A 383 -30.90 22.75 6.83
N THR A 384 -31.39 22.25 5.69
CA THR A 384 -31.72 20.82 5.55
C THR A 384 -30.47 19.96 5.73
N ILE A 385 -30.62 18.85 6.45
CA ILE A 385 -29.59 17.82 6.59
C ILE A 385 -29.85 16.73 5.56
N VAL A 386 -28.81 16.39 4.82
CA VAL A 386 -28.79 15.33 3.83
C VAL A 386 -27.84 14.25 4.34
N ALA A 387 -28.37 13.11 4.79
CA ALA A 387 -27.51 11.98 5.09
C ALA A 387 -26.98 11.38 3.79
N MET A 388 -25.73 10.94 3.76
CA MET A 388 -25.08 10.35 2.59
C MET A 388 -24.18 9.19 3.00
N ASP A 389 -24.14 8.17 2.16
CA ASP A 389 -23.16 7.08 2.18
C ASP A 389 -23.08 6.43 0.77
N CYS A 390 -22.17 5.47 0.55
CA CYS A 390 -21.83 4.94 -0.77
C CYS A 390 -21.58 3.42 -0.75
N GLU A 391 -22.02 2.76 -1.83
CA GLU A 391 -21.62 1.38 -2.10
C GLU A 391 -20.53 1.34 -3.17
N ASN A 392 -19.61 0.39 -3.03
CA ASN A 392 -18.44 0.30 -3.90
C ASN A 392 -18.56 -0.83 -4.91
N GLN A 393 -17.96 -0.60 -6.08
CA GLN A 393 -17.69 -1.61 -7.09
C GLN A 393 -16.74 -2.67 -6.53
N SER A 394 -16.97 -3.91 -6.95
CA SER A 394 -16.08 -5.03 -6.67
C SER A 394 -14.73 -4.76 -7.34
N THR A 395 -13.63 -5.03 -6.65
CA THR A 395 -12.31 -4.64 -7.19
C THR A 395 -11.92 -5.43 -8.43
N TYR A 396 -12.46 -6.64 -8.60
CA TYR A 396 -12.28 -7.41 -9.83
C TYR A 396 -12.96 -6.78 -11.07
N ALA A 397 -13.96 -5.90 -10.87
CA ALA A 397 -14.69 -5.23 -11.95
C ALA A 397 -13.97 -3.94 -12.39
N ALA A 398 -13.49 -3.15 -11.42
CA ALA A 398 -12.96 -1.81 -11.65
C ALA A 398 -11.43 -1.71 -11.61
N GLY A 399 -10.73 -2.74 -11.12
CA GLY A 399 -9.28 -2.73 -10.85
C GLY A 399 -8.85 -1.88 -9.64
N GLU A 400 -9.77 -1.08 -9.10
CA GLU A 400 -9.61 -0.26 -7.91
C GLU A 400 -10.98 -0.04 -7.25
N ARG A 401 -11.02 0.48 -6.01
CA ARG A 401 -12.30 0.81 -5.35
C ARG A 401 -12.91 2.06 -5.99
N LYS A 402 -13.94 1.87 -6.80
CA LYS A 402 -14.83 2.91 -7.34
C LYS A 402 -16.21 2.79 -6.71
N ILE A 403 -17.03 3.82 -6.81
CA ILE A 403 -18.42 3.77 -6.31
C ILE A 403 -19.34 3.10 -7.33
N ALA A 404 -20.23 2.24 -6.85
CA ALA A 404 -21.30 1.62 -7.63
C ALA A 404 -22.67 2.30 -7.39
N LEU A 405 -22.85 2.86 -6.19
CA LEU A 405 -24.02 3.63 -5.80
C LEU A 405 -23.61 4.82 -4.93
N LEU A 406 -24.33 5.93 -5.11
CA LEU A 406 -24.40 7.03 -4.16
C LEU A 406 -25.80 7.01 -3.57
N GLN A 407 -25.93 7.00 -2.26
CA GLN A 407 -27.23 7.14 -1.63
C GLN A 407 -27.28 8.40 -0.78
N PHE A 408 -28.48 8.99 -0.68
CA PHE A 408 -28.71 10.09 0.22
C PHE A 408 -30.18 10.19 0.65
N ALA A 409 -30.41 10.77 1.81
CA ALA A 409 -31.75 10.90 2.39
C ALA A 409 -31.97 12.25 3.08
N PHE A 410 -33.20 12.75 2.98
CA PHE A 410 -33.74 13.91 3.71
C PHE A 410 -35.28 13.86 3.71
N ASP A 411 -35.96 14.52 4.65
CA ASP A 411 -37.43 14.68 4.70
C ASP A 411 -38.26 13.43 4.30
N LYS A 412 -37.89 12.26 4.84
CA LYS A 412 -38.54 10.96 4.55
C LYS A 412 -38.45 10.48 3.08
N LYS A 413 -37.48 11.00 2.32
CA LYS A 413 -37.12 10.56 0.97
C LYS A 413 -35.72 9.97 0.98
N VAL A 414 -35.51 8.91 0.22
CA VAL A 414 -34.21 8.29 -0.03
C VAL A 414 -34.00 8.18 -1.53
N PHE A 415 -32.83 8.60 -2.00
CA PHE A 415 -32.41 8.45 -3.37
C PHE A 415 -31.24 7.46 -3.39
N VAL A 416 -31.41 6.36 -4.11
CA VAL A 416 -30.35 5.40 -4.40
C VAL A 416 -29.93 5.62 -5.84
N VAL A 417 -28.81 6.31 -6.04
CA VAL A 417 -28.37 6.83 -7.33
C VAL A 417 -27.37 5.86 -7.96
N ASP A 418 -27.66 5.44 -9.19
CA ASP A 418 -26.70 4.67 -9.99
C ASP A 418 -25.53 5.57 -10.41
N THR A 419 -24.31 5.13 -10.18
CA THR A 419 -23.10 5.91 -10.51
C THR A 419 -22.27 5.26 -11.62
N HIS A 420 -22.78 4.25 -12.34
CA HIS A 420 -22.03 3.64 -13.46
C HIS A 420 -21.69 4.62 -14.59
N SER A 421 -22.52 5.65 -14.80
CA SER A 421 -22.26 6.70 -15.79
C SER A 421 -21.24 7.75 -15.32
N LEU A 422 -20.91 7.76 -14.03
CA LEU A 422 -20.03 8.74 -13.41
C LEU A 422 -18.58 8.52 -13.86
N GLY A 423 -18.01 9.51 -14.55
CA GLY A 423 -16.63 9.48 -15.03
C GLY A 423 -16.36 8.53 -16.20
N SER A 424 -17.32 7.68 -16.57
CA SER A 424 -17.25 6.78 -17.72
C SER A 424 -17.82 7.41 -19.00
N ASN A 425 -18.77 8.34 -18.87
CA ASN A 425 -19.39 9.03 -20.00
C ASN A 425 -19.06 10.54 -19.98
N SER A 426 -18.24 10.98 -20.92
CA SER A 426 -17.81 12.38 -21.04
C SER A 426 -18.98 13.36 -21.24
N ASP A 427 -20.05 12.93 -21.90
CA ASP A 427 -21.19 13.79 -22.23
C ASP A 427 -22.02 14.14 -20.99
N LEU A 428 -21.89 13.34 -19.93
CA LEU A 428 -22.58 13.53 -18.66
C LEU A 428 -21.74 14.27 -17.62
N ASN A 429 -20.46 14.50 -17.89
CA ASN A 429 -19.53 15.13 -16.92
C ASN A 429 -20.02 16.51 -16.47
N SER A 430 -20.53 17.34 -17.39
CA SER A 430 -21.06 18.67 -17.03
C SER A 430 -22.26 18.58 -16.07
N ALA A 431 -23.14 17.60 -16.26
CA ALA A 431 -24.28 17.38 -15.38
C ALA A 431 -23.85 16.87 -14.00
N TRP A 432 -22.93 15.90 -13.96
CA TRP A 432 -22.35 15.40 -12.71
C TRP A 432 -21.55 16.45 -11.95
N LYS A 433 -20.79 17.28 -12.67
CA LYS A 433 -20.06 18.42 -12.08
C LYS A 433 -21.04 19.35 -11.37
N ARG A 434 -22.10 19.79 -12.07
CA ARG A 434 -23.13 20.66 -11.49
C ARG A 434 -23.77 20.01 -10.27
N PHE A 435 -24.16 18.73 -10.36
CA PHE A 435 -24.71 17.98 -9.23
C PHE A 435 -23.81 18.06 -8.00
N PHE A 436 -22.52 17.72 -8.13
CA PHE A 436 -21.61 17.71 -6.98
C PHE A 436 -21.22 19.11 -6.47
N GLU A 437 -21.15 20.11 -7.34
CA GLU A 437 -20.94 21.50 -6.93
C GLU A 437 -22.07 21.99 -6.02
N ILE A 438 -23.30 21.59 -6.32
CA ILE A 438 -24.46 21.91 -5.50
C ILE A 438 -24.48 21.02 -4.25
N PHE A 439 -24.36 19.71 -4.41
CA PHE A 439 -24.45 18.72 -3.32
C PHE A 439 -23.41 18.95 -2.23
N PHE A 440 -22.17 19.34 -2.57
CA PHE A 440 -21.12 19.56 -1.58
C PHE A 440 -20.83 21.05 -1.29
N GLY A 441 -21.25 21.96 -2.17
CA GLY A 441 -20.77 23.34 -2.19
C GLY A 441 -21.84 24.43 -2.07
N SER A 442 -23.14 24.11 -2.11
CA SER A 442 -24.18 25.15 -2.23
C SER A 442 -24.39 26.04 -1.01
N GLY A 443 -23.84 25.73 0.16
CA GLY A 443 -24.15 26.42 1.44
C GLY A 443 -25.57 26.16 2.00
N LYS A 444 -26.53 25.82 1.14
CA LYS A 444 -27.97 25.65 1.47
C LYS A 444 -28.27 24.50 2.43
N HIS A 445 -27.69 23.32 2.21
CA HIS A 445 -27.90 22.11 3.01
C HIS A 445 -26.57 21.60 3.54
N GLN A 446 -26.60 20.75 4.56
CA GLN A 446 -25.39 20.09 5.08
C GLN A 446 -25.44 18.59 4.83
N VAL A 447 -24.33 18.04 4.36
CA VAL A 447 -24.15 16.63 4.08
C VAL A 447 -23.59 15.95 5.33
N PHE A 448 -24.35 15.04 5.92
CA PHE A 448 -23.98 14.28 7.11
C PHE A 448 -23.68 12.82 6.76
N GLY A 449 -22.65 12.24 7.38
CA GLY A 449 -22.38 10.82 7.17
C GLY A 449 -21.34 10.25 8.12
N PHE A 450 -21.08 8.96 7.92
CA PHE A 450 -20.13 8.17 8.68
C PHE A 450 -19.06 7.65 7.72
N GLY A 451 -17.78 7.78 8.04
CA GLY A 451 -16.70 7.34 7.17
C GLY A 451 -16.50 8.17 5.89
N LEU A 452 -17.13 9.35 5.78
CA LEU A 452 -17.24 10.11 4.53
C LEU A 452 -15.92 10.47 3.85
N ASP A 453 -14.80 10.52 4.57
CA ASP A 453 -13.49 10.70 3.92
C ASP A 453 -13.16 9.55 2.96
N GLY A 454 -13.54 8.33 3.32
CA GLY A 454 -13.44 7.15 2.47
C GLY A 454 -14.35 7.25 1.25
N ASP A 455 -15.61 7.64 1.44
CA ASP A 455 -16.59 7.74 0.36
C ASP A 455 -16.21 8.85 -0.62
N ILE A 456 -15.92 10.05 -0.14
CA ILE A 456 -15.47 11.18 -0.96
C ILE A 456 -14.18 10.82 -1.70
N SER A 457 -13.27 10.08 -1.08
CA SER A 457 -12.06 9.57 -1.75
C SER A 457 -12.42 8.61 -2.90
N ASN A 458 -13.36 7.68 -2.69
CA ASN A 458 -13.77 6.72 -3.72
C ASN A 458 -14.60 7.38 -4.85
N ILE A 459 -15.42 8.38 -4.53
CA ILE A 459 -16.07 9.24 -5.53
C ILE A 459 -14.98 9.94 -6.35
N GLY A 460 -13.94 10.48 -5.72
CA GLY A 460 -12.83 11.14 -6.42
C GLY A 460 -12.03 10.22 -7.35
N LYS A 461 -11.87 8.94 -7.00
CA LYS A 461 -11.28 7.91 -7.88
C LYS A 461 -12.19 7.56 -9.07
N THR A 462 -13.51 7.63 -8.86
CA THR A 462 -14.50 7.38 -9.91
C THR A 462 -14.65 8.59 -10.83
N TYR A 463 -14.60 9.79 -10.25
CA TYR A 463 -14.80 11.08 -10.89
C TYR A 463 -13.71 12.08 -10.49
N ALA A 464 -12.63 12.09 -11.26
CA ALA A 464 -11.47 12.95 -11.01
C ALA A 464 -11.80 14.45 -10.81
N PRO A 465 -12.78 15.06 -11.52
CA PRO A 465 -13.11 16.48 -11.30
C PRO A 465 -13.66 16.80 -9.90
N LEU A 466 -14.05 15.81 -9.09
CA LEU A 466 -14.47 16.04 -7.70
C LEU A 466 -13.37 16.73 -6.87
N LYS A 467 -12.10 16.56 -7.23
CA LYS A 467 -10.97 17.18 -6.52
C LYS A 467 -11.05 18.71 -6.53
N ASP A 468 -11.62 19.28 -7.59
CA ASP A 468 -11.71 20.74 -7.81
C ASP A 468 -12.98 21.33 -7.18
N ILE A 469 -13.88 20.49 -6.66
CA ILE A 469 -15.13 20.90 -6.02
C ILE A 469 -14.91 21.16 -4.53
N GLN A 470 -15.28 22.36 -4.10
CA GLN A 470 -15.23 22.75 -2.68
C GLN A 470 -16.30 22.01 -1.87
N LYS A 471 -15.90 21.45 -0.73
CA LYS A 471 -16.73 20.61 0.14
C LYS A 471 -16.98 21.34 1.45
N LYS A 472 -17.79 22.41 1.39
CA LYS A 472 -17.98 23.36 2.49
C LYS A 472 -18.95 22.89 3.56
N ASN A 473 -19.85 21.96 3.22
CA ASN A 473 -20.98 21.63 4.08
C ASN A 473 -20.97 20.18 4.57
N VAL A 474 -19.78 19.56 4.72
CA VAL A 474 -19.67 18.14 5.07
C VAL A 474 -19.46 17.97 6.57
N ILE A 475 -20.44 17.38 7.24
CA ILE A 475 -20.41 17.03 8.66
C ILE A 475 -20.07 15.55 8.79
N LYS A 476 -18.98 15.28 9.48
CA LYS A 476 -18.47 13.93 9.69
C LYS A 476 -18.76 13.49 11.11
N THR A 477 -19.31 12.29 11.28
CA THR A 477 -19.57 11.72 12.60
C THR A 477 -18.32 11.69 13.48
N GLU A 478 -17.16 11.39 12.89
CA GLU A 478 -15.85 11.32 13.54
C GLU A 478 -15.37 12.67 14.08
N ARG A 479 -15.90 13.78 13.56
CA ARG A 479 -15.62 15.14 14.06
C ARG A 479 -16.71 15.64 15.00
N LEU A 480 -17.96 15.27 14.73
CA LEU A 480 -19.11 15.71 15.51
C LEU A 480 -19.12 15.07 16.91
N ILE A 481 -18.86 13.76 17.02
CA ILE A 481 -18.85 13.06 18.33
C ILE A 481 -17.86 13.71 19.32
N PRO A 482 -16.56 13.89 19.00
CA PRO A 482 -15.62 14.54 19.93
C PRO A 482 -16.01 15.97 20.33
N GLN A 483 -16.64 16.73 19.42
CA GLN A 483 -17.06 18.09 19.74
C GLN A 483 -18.28 18.09 20.67
N LEU A 484 -19.24 17.20 20.44
CA LEU A 484 -20.37 17.02 21.34
C LEU A 484 -19.92 16.57 22.73
N GLU A 485 -19.01 15.61 22.82
CA GLU A 485 -18.40 15.18 24.08
C GLU A 485 -17.70 16.34 24.81
N LYS A 486 -16.93 17.15 24.08
CA LYS A 486 -16.24 18.32 24.64
C LYS A 486 -17.20 19.39 25.16
N GLN A 487 -18.29 19.66 24.45
CA GLN A 487 -19.28 20.68 24.84
C GLN A 487 -20.25 20.16 25.92
N LEU A 488 -20.37 18.83 26.05
CA LEU A 488 -21.26 18.16 26.99
C LEU A 488 -20.48 17.13 27.83
N PRO A 489 -19.48 17.56 28.64
CA PRO A 489 -18.61 16.64 29.38
C PRO A 489 -19.35 15.80 30.43
N ASN A 490 -20.58 16.20 30.80
CA ASN A 490 -21.45 15.47 31.73
C ASN A 490 -22.51 14.60 31.03
N SER A 491 -22.49 14.51 29.69
CA SER A 491 -23.40 13.63 28.96
C SER A 491 -22.87 12.20 29.00
N GLU A 492 -23.56 11.33 29.74
CA GLU A 492 -23.26 9.89 29.75
C GLU A 492 -23.43 9.25 28.35
N PHE A 493 -24.28 9.84 27.50
CA PHE A 493 -24.44 9.36 26.13
C PHE A 493 -23.18 9.56 25.29
N PHE A 494 -22.61 10.77 25.26
CA PHE A 494 -21.47 11.09 24.40
C PHE A 494 -20.12 10.64 24.97
N LYS A 495 -19.97 10.60 26.29
CA LYS A 495 -18.72 10.20 26.98
C LYS A 495 -18.24 8.80 26.62
N ASP A 496 -19.17 7.89 26.32
CA ASP A 496 -18.85 6.51 25.96
C ASP A 496 -18.76 6.27 24.45
N LEU A 497 -18.95 7.30 23.62
CA LEU A 497 -18.88 7.17 22.16
C LEU A 497 -17.43 7.31 21.67
N ASN A 498 -16.80 6.18 21.38
CA ASN A 498 -15.54 6.15 20.66
C ASN A 498 -15.76 6.74 19.24
N PRO A 499 -15.01 7.76 18.80
CA PRO A 499 -15.12 8.31 17.44
C PRO A 499 -14.83 7.29 16.32
N LYS A 500 -14.23 6.15 16.65
CA LYS A 500 -13.96 5.02 15.74
C LYS A 500 -15.00 3.90 15.84
N ILE A 501 -16.11 4.10 16.54
CA ILE A 501 -17.22 3.15 16.63
C ILE A 501 -17.79 2.86 15.24
N GLY A 502 -18.05 1.61 14.88
CA GLY A 502 -18.67 1.29 13.58
C GLY A 502 -20.13 1.75 13.52
N LEU A 503 -20.66 2.05 12.33
CA LEU A 503 -22.03 2.54 12.14
C LEU A 503 -23.10 1.65 12.81
N LYS A 504 -22.97 0.33 12.70
CA LYS A 504 -23.85 -0.64 13.37
C LYS A 504 -23.86 -0.47 14.89
N ASP A 505 -22.67 -0.34 15.49
CA ASP A 505 -22.52 -0.24 16.93
C ASP A 505 -22.99 1.14 17.41
N LEU A 506 -22.75 2.19 16.61
CA LEU A 506 -23.27 3.53 16.86
C LEU A 506 -24.80 3.54 16.85
N TYR A 507 -25.40 2.92 15.84
CA TYR A 507 -26.85 2.79 15.75
C TYR A 507 -27.41 2.03 16.95
N LYS A 508 -26.79 0.92 17.35
CA LYS A 508 -27.21 0.14 18.51
C LYS A 508 -27.10 0.93 19.82
N LYS A 509 -26.08 1.78 19.97
CA LYS A 509 -25.97 2.70 21.11
C LYS A 509 -27.04 3.79 21.10
N CYS A 510 -27.34 4.35 19.93
CA CYS A 510 -28.39 5.36 19.78
C CYS A 510 -29.79 4.78 20.06
N PHE A 511 -30.00 3.51 19.70
CA PHE A 511 -31.30 2.86 19.72
C PHE A 511 -31.19 1.41 20.28
N PRO A 512 -30.99 1.24 21.59
CA PRO A 512 -30.75 -0.07 22.20
C PRO A 512 -31.95 -1.03 22.07
N ASP A 513 -33.18 -0.50 22.03
CA ASP A 513 -34.41 -1.30 21.91
C ASP A 513 -34.78 -1.64 20.46
N GLN A 514 -34.06 -1.09 19.47
CA GLN A 514 -34.30 -1.39 18.05
C GLN A 514 -33.52 -2.64 17.62
N PRO A 515 -34.02 -3.37 16.60
CA PRO A 515 -33.26 -4.41 15.93
C PRO A 515 -31.90 -3.89 15.44
N GLU A 516 -30.90 -4.76 15.44
CA GLU A 516 -29.61 -4.41 14.87
C GLU A 516 -29.71 -4.13 13.36
N MET A 517 -28.79 -3.32 12.84
CA MET A 517 -28.66 -3.12 11.40
C MET A 517 -28.41 -4.46 10.70
N ASP A 518 -29.23 -4.74 9.68
CA ASP A 518 -29.03 -5.88 8.79
C ASP A 518 -27.80 -5.65 7.93
N LYS A 519 -26.80 -6.54 8.07
CA LYS A 519 -25.53 -6.51 7.31
C LYS A 519 -25.49 -7.53 6.18
N SER A 520 -26.60 -8.20 5.89
CA SER A 520 -26.64 -9.32 4.94
C SER A 520 -26.13 -8.92 3.56
N GLU A 521 -26.39 -7.70 3.09
CA GLU A 521 -25.96 -7.21 1.77
C GLU A 521 -24.70 -6.34 1.78
N GLN A 522 -23.99 -6.21 2.91
CA GLN A 522 -22.76 -5.42 3.01
C GLN A 522 -21.67 -5.88 2.02
N MET A 523 -21.64 -7.19 1.73
CA MET A 523 -20.65 -7.82 0.86
C MET A 523 -21.24 -8.18 -0.51
N SER A 524 -22.36 -7.57 -0.91
CA SER A 524 -23.06 -7.87 -2.16
C SER A 524 -22.32 -7.34 -3.40
N CYS A 525 -22.67 -7.87 -4.58
CA CYS A 525 -22.16 -7.34 -5.85
C CYS A 525 -22.96 -6.10 -6.26
N PHE A 526 -22.61 -4.91 -5.77
CA PHE A 526 -23.31 -3.67 -6.13
C PHE A 526 -23.07 -3.20 -7.58
N ASP A 527 -22.16 -3.86 -8.31
CA ASP A 527 -21.97 -3.69 -9.76
C ASP A 527 -23.11 -4.29 -10.58
N ARG A 528 -23.80 -5.32 -10.05
CA ARG A 528 -24.81 -6.04 -10.84
C ARG A 528 -25.93 -5.12 -11.28
N ARG A 529 -26.47 -5.34 -12.48
CA ARG A 529 -27.71 -4.70 -12.93
C ARG A 529 -28.66 -5.75 -13.54
N PRO A 530 -29.98 -5.68 -13.23
CA PRO A 530 -30.60 -4.79 -12.26
C PRO A 530 -30.24 -5.16 -10.81
N LEU A 531 -30.30 -4.21 -9.88
CA LEU A 531 -30.07 -4.47 -8.45
C LEU A 531 -31.23 -5.28 -7.86
N ARG A 532 -30.94 -6.18 -6.92
CA ARG A 532 -31.98 -6.86 -6.15
C ARG A 532 -32.67 -5.86 -5.22
N LYS A 533 -33.94 -6.13 -4.92
CA LYS A 533 -34.68 -5.36 -3.92
C LYS A 533 -33.96 -5.30 -2.57
N ALA A 534 -33.35 -6.42 -2.14
CA ALA A 534 -32.57 -6.48 -0.91
C ALA A 534 -31.34 -5.55 -0.92
N GLN A 535 -30.65 -5.41 -2.06
CA GLN A 535 -29.52 -4.48 -2.20
C GLN A 535 -29.98 -3.02 -2.12
N LEU A 536 -31.11 -2.69 -2.76
CA LEU A 536 -31.71 -1.35 -2.69
C LEU A 536 -32.16 -1.02 -1.26
N ASP A 537 -32.81 -1.98 -0.57
CA ASP A 537 -33.28 -1.81 0.80
C ASP A 537 -32.10 -1.64 1.77
N TYR A 538 -31.01 -2.38 1.58
CA TYR A 538 -29.78 -2.24 2.35
C TYR A 538 -29.17 -0.85 2.18
N ALA A 539 -28.88 -0.45 0.93
CA ALA A 539 -28.27 0.86 0.64
C ALA A 539 -29.15 2.03 1.13
N ALA A 540 -30.49 1.90 1.02
CA ALA A 540 -31.41 2.90 1.53
C ALA A 540 -31.42 2.98 3.07
N ARG A 541 -31.31 1.84 3.76
CA ARG A 541 -31.30 1.78 5.22
C ARG A 541 -30.07 2.45 5.82
N ASP A 542 -28.91 2.40 5.17
CA ASP A 542 -27.70 3.04 5.69
C ASP A 542 -27.89 4.55 5.88
N VAL A 543 -28.51 5.25 4.92
CA VAL A 543 -28.83 6.68 5.10
C VAL A 543 -30.06 6.98 5.96
N ILE A 544 -31.04 6.07 6.01
CA ILE A 544 -32.14 6.19 6.97
C ILE A 544 -31.60 6.13 8.40
N VAL A 545 -30.68 5.21 8.67
CA VAL A 545 -30.00 5.07 9.96
C VAL A 545 -29.19 6.31 10.28
N LEU A 546 -28.42 6.85 9.33
CA LEU A 546 -27.65 8.08 9.53
C LEU A 546 -28.54 9.27 9.89
N LEU A 547 -29.69 9.47 9.22
CA LEU A 547 -30.65 10.51 9.60
C LEU A 547 -31.18 10.32 11.02
N LYS A 548 -31.50 9.07 11.41
CA LYS A 548 -31.97 8.77 12.77
C LYS A 548 -30.89 9.09 13.81
N ILE A 549 -29.64 8.73 13.54
CA ILE A 549 -28.49 9.04 14.41
C ILE A 549 -28.32 10.56 14.55
N PHE A 550 -28.42 11.30 13.44
CA PHE A 550 -28.31 12.75 13.47
C PHE A 550 -29.36 13.39 14.37
N GLU A 551 -30.65 13.01 14.22
CA GLU A 551 -31.70 13.54 15.09
C GLU A 551 -31.50 13.10 16.55
N LYS A 552 -31.04 11.87 16.80
CA LYS A 552 -30.70 11.41 18.15
C LYS A 552 -29.60 12.28 18.79
N PHE A 553 -28.54 12.61 18.05
CA PHE A 553 -27.49 13.49 18.57
C PHE A 553 -28.01 14.88 18.91
N LYS A 554 -28.90 15.42 18.08
CA LYS A 554 -29.54 16.72 18.30
C LYS A 554 -30.50 16.72 19.50
N GLU A 555 -31.22 15.62 19.72
CA GLU A 555 -32.05 15.40 20.91
C GLU A 555 -31.20 15.37 22.19
N GLU A 556 -30.15 14.55 22.20
CA GLU A 556 -29.26 14.38 23.37
C GLU A 556 -28.46 15.65 23.72
N ALA A 557 -28.09 16.44 22.72
CA ALA A 557 -27.27 17.63 22.93
C ALA A 557 -28.03 18.88 23.37
N ALA A 558 -29.36 18.86 23.32
CA ALA A 558 -30.21 20.04 23.26
C ALA A 558 -29.87 20.98 22.07
N ARG A 559 -30.91 21.55 21.46
CA ARG A 559 -30.82 22.21 20.15
C ARG A 559 -29.79 23.35 20.09
N GLU A 560 -29.64 24.14 21.15
CA GLU A 560 -28.70 25.28 21.17
C GLU A 560 -27.24 24.82 21.17
N THR A 561 -26.88 23.85 22.02
CA THR A 561 -25.52 23.32 22.09
C THR A 561 -25.16 22.58 20.81
N PHE A 562 -26.11 21.82 20.26
CA PHE A 562 -25.93 21.15 18.98
C PHE A 562 -25.58 22.15 17.87
N ASN A 563 -26.32 23.24 17.75
CA ASN A 563 -26.06 24.28 16.76
C ASN A 563 -24.66 24.90 16.91
N LYS A 564 -24.23 25.20 18.14
CA LYS A 564 -22.86 25.71 18.42
C LYS A 564 -21.78 24.72 17.98
N CYS A 565 -22.00 23.43 18.21
CA CYS A 565 -21.08 22.39 17.74
C CYS A 565 -20.99 22.39 16.21
N MET A 566 -22.15 22.48 15.54
CA MET A 566 -22.24 22.47 14.08
C MET A 566 -21.54 23.68 13.44
N GLU A 567 -21.67 24.86 14.03
CA GLU A 567 -20.95 26.07 13.62
C GLU A 567 -19.43 25.96 13.78
N SER A 568 -18.94 25.15 14.73
CA SER A 568 -17.49 24.97 14.93
C SER A 568 -16.84 23.96 13.99
N ILE A 569 -17.63 23.11 13.32
CA ILE A 569 -17.17 22.00 12.48
C ILE A 569 -17.30 22.31 10.97
N CYS A 570 -18.27 23.15 10.61
CA CYS A 570 -18.47 23.70 9.27
C CYS A 570 -17.57 24.93 9.08
#